data_AF-A0A835PUG0-F1
#
_entry.id   AF-A0A835PUG0-F1
#
_cell.length_a   1.000
_cell.length_b   1.000
_cell.length_c   1.000
_cell.angle_alpha   90.00
_cell.angle_beta   90.00
_cell.angle_gamma   90.00
#
_symmetry.space_group_name_H-M   'P 1'
#
loop_
_entity.id
_entity.type
_entity.pdbx_description
1 polymer ?
#
loop_
_entity_poly.entity_id
_entity_poly.type
_entity_poly.pdbx_seq_one_letter_code
_entity_poly.pdbx_strand_id
1 'polypeptide(L)'
;MQHIIGMSYTVSKLNPTGLEIDGFGNYNLEVGGVEGSSHFNKSVLNLYFLDSGDYSTVPSIPGYGWIKPSQQVWFQKTSSLLQQEYTGGTLPQKDPAPGLVYFHIPLPEFVDFDSTNFTGVKQEGSAQHPLTQVSLPQWLKLGM
;
A
#
# COMPACT_ATOMS: atom_id res chain seq x y z
N MET A 1 14.36 -7.80 6.43
CA MET A 1 13.50 -8.50 5.46
C MET A 1 13.99 -9.89 5.03
N GLN A 2 15.26 -10.09 4.64
CA GLN A 2 15.75 -11.41 4.15
C GLN A 2 15.52 -12.57 5.14
N HIS A 3 15.66 -12.33 6.44
CA HIS A 3 15.37 -13.34 7.45
C HIS A 3 13.87 -13.63 7.59
N ILE A 4 13.04 -12.58 7.53
CA ILE A 4 11.58 -12.66 7.71
C ILE A 4 10.93 -13.51 6.63
N ILE A 5 11.39 -13.39 5.38
CA ILE A 5 10.84 -14.18 4.26
C ILE A 5 11.18 -15.68 4.35
N GLY A 6 12.13 -16.08 5.20
CA GLY A 6 12.50 -17.47 5.43
C GLY A 6 11.74 -18.13 6.59
N MET A 7 10.89 -17.39 7.31
CA MET A 7 10.14 -17.90 8.46
C MET A 7 8.93 -18.74 8.02
N SER A 8 8.62 -19.80 8.76
CA SER A 8 7.44 -20.63 8.50
C SER A 8 6.16 -19.78 8.48
N TYR A 9 5.29 -20.05 7.50
CA TYR A 9 3.98 -19.40 7.31
C TYR A 9 4.03 -17.89 7.01
N THR A 10 5.21 -17.32 6.76
CA THR A 10 5.29 -15.93 6.31
C THR A 10 4.70 -15.77 4.91
N VAL A 11 3.96 -14.69 4.71
CA VAL A 11 3.50 -14.24 3.38
C VAL A 11 4.19 -12.93 2.96
N SER A 12 5.15 -12.48 3.77
CA SER A 12 5.94 -11.29 3.47
C SER A 12 6.87 -11.55 2.30
N LYS A 13 7.06 -10.54 1.45
CA LYS A 13 7.95 -10.61 0.29
C LYS A 13 8.99 -9.49 0.35
N LEU A 14 10.08 -9.67 -0.40
CA LEU A 14 11.01 -8.58 -0.67
C LEU A 14 10.39 -7.60 -1.66
N ASN A 15 11.10 -6.49 -1.92
CA ASN A 15 10.78 -5.60 -3.02
C ASN A 15 10.73 -6.35 -4.36
N PRO A 16 9.99 -5.85 -5.36
CA PRO A 16 9.94 -6.44 -6.68
C PRO A 16 11.34 -6.47 -7.31
N THR A 17 11.65 -7.55 -8.02
CA THR A 17 12.94 -7.70 -8.70
C THR A 17 13.03 -6.78 -9.91
N GLY A 18 14.23 -6.25 -10.18
CA GLY A 18 14.49 -5.41 -11.36
C GLY A 18 13.93 -3.99 -11.29
N LEU A 19 13.39 -3.57 -10.13
CA LEU A 19 12.94 -2.20 -9.87
C LEU A 19 13.75 -1.59 -8.73
N GLU A 20 14.26 -0.39 -8.93
CA GLU A 20 14.77 0.44 -7.83
C GLU A 20 13.56 1.10 -7.15
N ILE A 21 13.31 0.70 -5.90
CA ILE A 21 12.22 1.20 -5.07
C ILE A 21 12.74 1.48 -3.67
N ASP A 22 12.43 2.67 -3.15
CA ASP A 22 12.75 3.08 -1.79
C ASP A 22 12.16 2.14 -0.74
N GLY A 23 12.88 2.01 0.39
CA GLY A 23 12.46 1.18 1.52
C GLY A 23 12.54 -0.32 1.26
N PHE A 24 11.89 -1.11 2.12
CA PHE A 24 11.93 -2.57 2.08
C PHE A 24 10.55 -3.19 2.27
N GLY A 25 10.30 -4.31 1.60
CA GLY A 25 9.03 -5.02 1.75
C GLY A 25 7.87 -4.29 1.08
N ASN A 26 8.13 -3.61 -0.04
CA ASN A 26 7.08 -3.13 -0.93
C ASN A 26 6.57 -4.30 -1.78
N TYR A 27 5.37 -4.79 -1.54
CA TYR A 27 4.82 -5.92 -2.32
C TYR A 27 3.29 -5.93 -2.31
N ASN A 28 2.71 -6.62 -3.29
CA ASN A 28 1.29 -6.97 -3.30
C ASN A 28 1.09 -8.43 -2.89
N LEU A 29 0.08 -8.67 -2.08
CA LEU A 29 -0.44 -9.99 -1.76
C LEU A 29 -1.86 -10.11 -2.31
N GLU A 30 -2.05 -11.03 -3.24
CA GLU A 30 -3.35 -11.37 -3.80
C GLU A 30 -4.02 -12.43 -2.93
N VAL A 31 -5.26 -12.16 -2.54
CA VAL A 31 -6.14 -13.16 -1.92
C VAL A 31 -6.92 -13.83 -3.05
N GLY A 32 -6.66 -15.10 -3.31
CA GLY A 32 -7.32 -15.86 -4.37
C GLY A 32 -8.76 -16.22 -4.06
N GLY A 33 -9.58 -16.37 -5.09
CA GLY A 33 -10.92 -16.90 -4.98
C GLY A 33 -10.95 -18.38 -4.57
N VAL A 34 -12.09 -18.79 -3.99
CA VAL A 34 -12.29 -20.16 -3.48
C VAL A 34 -12.23 -21.18 -4.62
N GLU A 35 -11.70 -22.36 -4.33
CA GLU A 35 -11.69 -23.50 -5.24
C GLU A 35 -13.07 -23.88 -5.76
N GLY A 36 -13.17 -24.09 -7.08
CA GLY A 36 -14.43 -24.37 -7.78
C GLY A 36 -15.34 -23.15 -8.00
N SER A 37 -14.96 -21.95 -7.55
CA SER A 37 -15.70 -20.72 -7.85
C SER A 37 -15.34 -20.12 -9.21
N SER A 38 -16.14 -19.17 -9.70
CA SER A 38 -15.82 -18.37 -10.90
C SER A 38 -14.56 -17.50 -10.76
N HIS A 39 -13.98 -17.45 -9.55
CA HIS A 39 -12.78 -16.70 -9.19
C HIS A 39 -11.60 -17.60 -8.81
N PHE A 40 -11.66 -18.92 -9.02
CA PHE A 40 -10.68 -19.89 -8.53
C PHE A 40 -9.21 -19.64 -8.95
N ASN A 41 -8.94 -18.86 -10.00
CA ASN A 41 -7.58 -18.44 -10.37
C ASN A 41 -7.48 -16.93 -10.51
N LYS A 42 -8.22 -16.20 -9.68
CA LYS A 42 -8.32 -14.75 -9.74
C LYS A 42 -8.20 -14.20 -8.33
N SER A 43 -7.53 -13.06 -8.21
CA SER A 43 -7.56 -12.30 -6.98
C SER A 43 -8.97 -11.76 -6.73
N VAL A 44 -9.43 -11.84 -5.49
CA VAL A 44 -10.65 -11.22 -4.99
C VAL A 44 -10.37 -10.05 -4.04
N LEU A 45 -9.11 -9.88 -3.62
CA LEU A 45 -8.63 -8.75 -2.80
C LEU A 45 -7.12 -8.60 -2.96
N ASN A 46 -6.65 -7.37 -3.15
CA ASN A 46 -5.24 -7.03 -3.19
C ASN A 46 -4.83 -6.32 -1.90
N LEU A 47 -3.74 -6.78 -1.28
CA LEU A 47 -3.16 -6.18 -0.09
C LEU A 47 -1.79 -5.61 -0.47
N TYR A 48 -1.71 -4.30 -0.65
CA TYR A 48 -0.50 -3.59 -0.99
C TYR A 48 0.21 -3.13 0.28
N PHE A 49 1.48 -3.50 0.43
CA PHE A 49 2.32 -3.10 1.54
C PHE A 49 3.35 -2.09 1.02
N LEU A 50 3.40 -0.90 1.61
CA LEU A 50 4.37 0.14 1.26
C LEU A 50 5.15 0.55 2.51
N ASP A 51 6.47 0.67 2.36
CA ASP A 51 7.36 1.14 3.43
C ASP A 51 7.37 2.67 3.46
N SER A 52 6.59 3.29 4.33
CA SER A 52 6.56 4.76 4.47
C SER A 52 7.88 5.36 4.98
N GLY A 53 8.86 4.53 5.37
CA GLY A 53 10.11 4.93 5.96
C GLY A 53 10.01 5.18 7.46
N ASP A 54 11.01 5.88 7.99
CA ASP A 54 11.14 6.24 9.41
C ASP A 54 11.13 7.77 9.56
N TYR A 55 12.25 8.41 9.88
CA TYR A 55 12.39 9.86 9.87
C TYR A 55 12.79 10.39 8.50
N SER A 56 12.47 11.65 8.24
CA SER A 56 12.95 12.37 7.07
C SER A 56 14.47 12.40 7.02
N THR A 57 15.01 12.05 5.86
CA THR A 57 16.44 12.18 5.54
C THR A 57 16.79 13.52 4.89
N VAL A 58 15.80 14.39 4.65
CA VAL A 58 16.00 15.70 4.03
C VAL A 58 16.19 16.75 5.14
N PRO A 59 17.37 17.41 5.25
CA PRO A 59 17.68 18.26 6.39
C PRO A 59 16.71 19.43 6.62
N SER A 60 16.11 19.97 5.55
CA SER A 60 15.15 21.07 5.62
C SER A 60 13.73 20.63 6.03
N ILE A 61 13.51 19.33 6.17
CA ILE A 61 12.21 18.71 6.42
C ILE A 61 12.35 17.84 7.67
N PRO A 62 12.02 18.35 8.87
CA PRO A 62 12.07 17.57 10.10
C PRO A 62 10.86 16.63 10.24
N GLY A 63 10.97 15.65 11.14
CA GLY A 63 9.87 14.73 11.48
C GLY A 63 9.89 13.43 10.67
N TYR A 64 8.72 12.83 10.50
CA TYR A 64 8.57 11.53 9.83
C TYR A 64 8.82 11.60 8.32
N GLY A 65 9.17 10.45 7.76
CA GLY A 65 9.27 10.18 6.34
C GLY A 65 7.92 10.16 5.64
N TRP A 66 7.94 9.74 4.39
CA TRP A 66 6.75 9.65 3.54
C TRP A 66 6.97 8.64 2.42
N ILE A 67 5.87 8.15 1.88
CA ILE A 67 5.86 7.28 0.70
C ILE A 67 6.49 8.02 -0.48
N LYS A 68 7.62 7.50 -0.96
CA LYS A 68 8.46 8.12 -1.99
C LYS A 68 7.88 7.92 -3.40
N PRO A 69 8.27 8.76 -4.37
CA PRO A 69 7.78 8.65 -5.74
C PRO A 69 7.97 7.26 -6.38
N SER A 70 9.09 6.56 -6.10
CA SER A 70 9.31 5.22 -6.65
C SER A 70 8.23 4.22 -6.20
N GLN A 71 7.77 4.34 -4.96
CA GLN A 71 6.75 3.48 -4.37
C GLN A 71 5.37 3.81 -4.92
N GLN A 72 5.07 5.10 -5.12
CA GLN A 72 3.82 5.54 -5.75
C GLN A 72 3.73 5.03 -7.19
N VAL A 73 4.81 5.18 -7.97
CA VAL A 73 4.89 4.69 -9.35
C VAL A 73 4.76 3.17 -9.41
N TRP A 74 5.43 2.46 -8.50
CA TRP A 74 5.28 1.00 -8.41
C TRP A 74 3.84 0.60 -8.10
N PHE A 75 3.21 1.23 -7.10
CA PHE A 75 1.83 0.94 -6.72
C PHE A 75 0.87 1.17 -7.89
N GLN A 76 0.92 2.34 -8.53
CA GLN A 76 0.06 2.69 -9.67
C GLN A 76 0.21 1.72 -10.84
N LYS A 77 1.45 1.36 -11.20
CA LYS A 77 1.71 0.41 -12.28
C LYS A 77 1.20 -0.98 -11.92
N THR A 78 1.47 -1.44 -10.70
CA THR A 78 1.07 -2.77 -10.24
C THR A 78 -0.45 -2.88 -10.17
N SER A 79 -1.15 -1.91 -9.57
CA SER A 79 -2.61 -1.92 -9.46
C SER A 79 -3.30 -1.83 -10.83
N SER A 80 -2.78 -1.01 -11.74
CA SER A 80 -3.33 -0.90 -13.10
C SER A 80 -3.15 -2.19 -13.90
N LEU A 81 -1.98 -2.84 -13.82
CA LEU A 81 -1.73 -4.12 -14.48
C LEU A 81 -2.66 -5.21 -13.95
N LEU A 82 -2.82 -5.30 -12.62
CA LEU A 82 -3.72 -6.27 -12.01
C LEU A 82 -5.18 -6.01 -12.37
N GLN A 83 -5.63 -4.75 -12.37
CA GLN A 83 -6.97 -4.38 -12.84
C GLN A 83 -7.21 -4.84 -14.28
N GLN A 84 -6.25 -4.65 -15.19
CA GLN A 84 -6.34 -5.12 -16.57
C GLN A 84 -6.35 -6.65 -16.68
N GLU A 85 -5.53 -7.34 -15.89
CA GLU A 85 -5.50 -8.80 -15.85
C GLU A 85 -6.84 -9.39 -15.37
N TYR A 86 -7.44 -8.77 -14.36
CA TYR A 86 -8.71 -9.22 -13.79
C TYR A 86 -9.90 -8.96 -14.69
N THR A 87 -9.95 -7.80 -15.34
CA THR A 87 -11.09 -7.36 -16.16
C THR A 87 -10.92 -7.73 -17.64
N GLY A 88 -9.74 -8.19 -18.03
CA GLY A 88 -9.42 -8.70 -19.36
C GLY A 88 -9.42 -10.22 -19.43
N GLY A 89 -8.91 -10.75 -20.55
CA GLY A 89 -8.72 -12.18 -20.77
C GLY A 89 -9.97 -12.95 -21.21
N THR A 90 -9.90 -14.28 -21.14
CA THR A 90 -10.92 -15.20 -21.66
C THR A 90 -12.14 -15.34 -20.75
N LEU A 91 -11.99 -15.08 -19.45
CA LEU A 91 -13.04 -15.12 -18.44
C LEU A 91 -12.91 -13.89 -17.53
N PRO A 92 -13.28 -12.69 -17.98
CA PRO A 92 -13.08 -11.47 -17.21
C PRO A 92 -13.90 -11.47 -15.92
N GLN A 93 -13.35 -10.89 -14.85
CA GLN A 93 -14.14 -10.45 -13.70
C GLN A 93 -15.01 -9.26 -14.11
N LYS A 94 -16.23 -9.19 -13.59
CA LYS A 94 -17.15 -8.08 -13.87
C LYS A 94 -16.54 -6.74 -13.44
N ASP A 95 -15.91 -6.74 -12.27
CA ASP A 95 -15.27 -5.60 -11.63
C ASP A 95 -13.87 -6.04 -11.17
N PRO A 96 -12.90 -5.11 -11.11
CA PRO A 96 -11.58 -5.43 -10.57
C PRO A 96 -11.66 -5.79 -9.08
N ALA A 97 -10.72 -6.62 -8.63
CA ALA A 97 -10.61 -6.94 -7.21
C ALA A 97 -10.27 -5.68 -6.40
N PRO A 98 -10.99 -5.40 -5.29
CA PRO A 98 -10.69 -4.27 -4.43
C PRO A 98 -9.26 -4.33 -3.89
N GLY A 99 -8.73 -3.17 -3.50
CA GLY A 99 -7.39 -3.01 -2.94
C GLY A 99 -7.39 -2.35 -1.58
N LEU A 100 -6.55 -2.84 -0.67
CA LEU A 100 -6.19 -2.16 0.58
C LEU A 100 -4.70 -1.87 0.59
N VAL A 101 -4.34 -0.68 1.05
CA VAL A 101 -2.96 -0.22 1.14
C VAL A 101 -2.56 -0.08 2.61
N TYR A 102 -1.48 -0.73 2.99
CA TYR A 102 -0.93 -0.74 4.35
C TYR A 102 0.40 0.01 4.37
N PHE A 103 0.52 0.94 5.31
CA PHE A 103 1.73 1.69 5.62
C PHE A 103 1.65 2.19 7.06
N HIS A 104 2.79 2.49 7.68
CA HIS A 104 2.87 2.77 9.12
C HIS A 104 2.71 4.26 9.46
N ILE A 105 3.35 5.16 8.71
CA ILE A 105 3.25 6.60 8.95
C ILE A 105 1.92 7.09 8.35
N PRO A 106 0.99 7.64 9.16
CA PRO A 106 -0.34 7.98 8.67
C PRO A 106 -0.31 9.05 7.57
N LEU A 107 -1.45 9.29 6.91
CA LEU A 107 -1.63 10.46 6.04
C LEU A 107 -1.93 11.72 6.87
N PRO A 108 -1.61 12.95 6.40
CA PRO A 108 -1.87 14.21 7.10
C PRO A 108 -3.28 14.43 7.59
N GLU A 109 -4.26 13.90 6.85
CA GLU A 109 -5.67 13.94 7.22
C GLU A 109 -5.92 13.26 8.56
N PHE A 110 -5.00 12.42 9.06
CA PHE A 110 -5.05 11.85 10.41
C PHE A 110 -5.07 12.91 11.53
N VAL A 111 -4.48 14.09 11.29
CA VAL A 111 -4.54 15.22 12.21
C VAL A 111 -5.97 15.74 12.35
N ASP A 112 -6.75 15.72 11.26
CA ASP A 112 -8.11 16.26 11.22
C ASP A 112 -9.15 15.34 11.90
N PHE A 113 -8.76 14.12 12.30
CA PHE A 113 -9.63 13.25 13.11
C PHE A 113 -9.79 13.85 14.51
N ASP A 114 -10.96 14.40 14.79
CA ASP A 114 -11.33 14.85 16.13
C ASP A 114 -11.56 13.67 17.09
N SER A 115 -11.53 13.94 18.40
CA SER A 115 -11.74 12.93 19.44
C SER A 115 -13.16 12.35 19.49
N THR A 116 -14.07 12.80 18.63
CA THR A 116 -15.46 12.33 18.62
C THR A 116 -15.69 11.18 17.64
N ASN A 117 -14.76 10.96 16.70
CA ASN A 117 -14.93 10.02 15.59
C ASN A 117 -13.90 8.87 15.52
N PHE A 118 -13.19 8.54 16.60
CA PHE A 118 -12.35 7.34 16.62
C PHE A 118 -12.30 6.66 17.99
N THR A 119 -12.10 5.33 17.98
CA THR A 119 -11.84 4.54 19.18
C THR A 119 -10.33 4.37 19.33
N GLY A 120 -9.76 4.80 20.46
CA GLY A 120 -8.33 4.66 20.76
C GLY A 120 -7.75 5.90 21.44
N VAL A 121 -6.44 5.89 21.69
CA VAL A 121 -5.70 7.04 22.23
C VAL A 121 -4.59 7.38 21.24
N LYS A 122 -4.55 8.65 20.77
CA LYS A 122 -3.40 9.14 19.99
C LYS A 122 -2.21 9.28 20.95
N GLN A 123 -1.19 8.44 20.78
CA GLN A 123 0.02 8.44 21.61
C GLN A 123 1.17 9.27 20.99
N GLU A 124 0.92 9.97 19.88
CA GLU A 124 1.92 10.78 19.17
C GLU A 124 1.46 12.24 19.10
N GLY A 125 2.35 13.18 19.48
CA GLY A 125 2.03 14.60 19.67
C GLY A 125 1.81 15.43 18.39
N SER A 126 2.11 14.85 17.22
CA SER A 126 1.86 15.41 15.89
C SER A 126 2.52 14.46 14.88
N ALA A 127 1.75 13.54 14.31
CA ALA A 127 2.27 12.41 13.54
C ALA A 127 2.68 12.74 12.08
N GLN A 128 2.94 14.01 11.70
CA GLN A 128 3.23 14.33 10.29
C GLN A 128 4.00 15.60 9.96
N HIS A 129 4.56 15.57 8.75
CA HIS A 129 5.18 16.65 8.00
C HIS A 129 4.20 17.36 7.02
N PRO A 130 4.32 18.68 6.77
CA PRO A 130 3.42 19.44 5.88
C PRO A 130 3.47 19.13 4.37
N LEU A 131 4.51 18.49 3.81
CA LEU A 131 4.55 18.19 2.36
C LEU A 131 3.67 17.03 1.90
N THR A 132 2.98 16.36 2.83
CA THR A 132 1.88 15.46 2.49
C THR A 132 0.51 16.19 2.52
N GLN A 133 0.47 17.52 2.77
CA GLN A 133 -0.77 18.34 2.83
C GLN A 133 -1.46 18.56 1.48
N VAL A 134 -1.71 17.49 0.76
CA VAL A 134 -2.65 17.51 -0.36
C VAL A 134 -3.60 16.37 -0.13
N SER A 135 -4.87 16.72 0.06
CA SER A 135 -6.05 15.84 0.06
C SER A 135 -5.79 14.47 -0.58
N LEU A 136 -6.20 13.37 0.07
CA LEU A 136 -6.15 11.97 -0.39
C LEU A 136 -5.28 11.82 -1.65
N PRO A 137 -3.99 11.49 -1.50
CA PRO A 137 -3.02 11.56 -2.57
C PRO A 137 -3.58 10.95 -3.86
N GLN A 138 -3.48 11.66 -4.97
CA GLN A 138 -4.14 11.25 -6.22
C GLN A 138 -3.73 9.84 -6.67
N TRP A 139 -2.52 9.40 -6.31
CA TRP A 139 -2.05 8.05 -6.57
C TRP A 139 -2.83 6.96 -5.81
N LEU A 140 -3.40 7.25 -4.64
CA LEU A 140 -4.29 6.33 -3.91
C LEU A 140 -5.66 6.21 -4.61
N LYS A 141 -6.17 7.31 -5.16
CA LYS A 141 -7.46 7.32 -5.88
C LYS A 141 -7.41 6.56 -7.21
N LEU A 142 -6.24 6.49 -7.83
CA LEU A 142 -6.05 5.81 -9.13
C LEU A 142 -5.88 4.29 -8.99
N GLY A 143 -5.69 3.76 -7.78
CA GLY A 143 -5.52 2.33 -7.52
C GLY A 143 -6.75 1.63 -6.94
N MET A 144 -7.87 2.33 -6.81
CA MET A 144 -9.18 1.81 -6.38
C MET A 144 -10.15 1.72 -7.55
#